data_AF-A0A814HUZ1-F1
#
_entry.id   AF-A0A814HUZ1-F1
#
_cell.length_a   1.000
_cell.length_b   1.000
_cell.length_c   1.000
_cell.angle_alpha   90.00
_cell.angle_beta   90.00
_cell.angle_gamma   90.00
#
_symmetry.space_group_name_H-M   'P 1'
#
loop_
_entity.id
_entity.type
_entity.pdbx_description
1 polymer ?
#
loop_
_entity_poly.entity_id
_entity_poly.type
_entity_poly.pdbx_seq_one_letter_code
_entity_poly.pdbx_strand_id
1 'polypeptide(L)'
;MTISQHRPCHRRSPLCNRCFLTIIICLSIMVTISVHLMNVWESTHPCITPKTHRQRLAFMVKAYSEIMSELNITHWVDYGTLLGALRYENIIIWDHDADVSYDRQYAYLLHDGGPAHKIAKKRYNMYLNAAVIIYEGLQTDIFSWKKVSDDKGGYKYIKGSNRDFDLIEEVFNDFNASFLEKTVNIPFANGFVRAPNPPMEFVKQRYPTSYKRVIPFKFSCFFPWNIKYWLIYNRPIHMIR
;
A
#
# COMPACT_ATOMS: atom_id res chain seq x y z
N MET A 1 22.22 41.77 -62.07
CA MET A 1 21.58 41.78 -60.73
C MET A 1 20.19 41.18 -60.87
N THR A 2 20.02 39.92 -60.50
CA THR A 2 18.71 39.24 -60.50
C THR A 2 18.42 38.81 -59.08
N ILE A 3 17.44 39.45 -58.47
CA ILE A 3 17.00 39.24 -57.09
C ILE A 3 16.26 37.90 -57.04
N SER A 4 16.87 36.92 -56.37
CA SER A 4 16.26 35.65 -56.01
C SER A 4 15.16 35.89 -54.98
N GLN A 5 13.90 35.70 -55.39
CA GLN A 5 12.75 35.73 -54.49
C GLN A 5 12.66 34.39 -53.73
N HIS A 6 13.03 34.40 -52.45
CA HIS A 6 12.66 33.33 -51.52
C HIS A 6 11.14 33.31 -51.34
N ARG A 7 10.49 32.20 -51.73
CA ARG A 7 9.09 31.95 -51.38
C ARG A 7 9.00 31.48 -49.92
N PRO A 8 8.18 32.10 -49.06
CA PRO A 8 7.96 31.61 -47.71
C PRO A 8 7.14 30.31 -47.75
N CYS A 9 7.66 29.27 -47.13
CA CYS A 9 6.94 28.02 -46.89
C CYS A 9 5.85 28.26 -45.84
N HIS A 10 4.70 28.78 -46.28
CA HIS A 10 3.55 29.01 -45.41
C HIS A 10 2.28 28.45 -46.07
N ARG A 11 2.08 27.14 -45.94
CA ARG A 11 0.75 26.52 -45.95
C ARG A 11 0.84 25.23 -45.13
N ARG A 12 0.46 25.31 -43.85
CA ARG A 12 0.17 24.10 -43.06
C ARG A 12 -0.92 23.34 -43.83
N SER A 13 -0.59 22.12 -44.26
CA SER A 13 -1.52 21.32 -45.07
C SER A 13 -2.77 20.99 -44.23
N PRO A 14 -3.98 21.04 -44.82
CA PRO A 14 -5.24 20.74 -44.12
C PRO A 14 -5.31 19.30 -43.58
N LEU A 15 -4.42 18.41 -44.06
CA LEU A 15 -4.22 17.07 -43.52
C LEU A 15 -3.69 17.09 -42.07
N CYS A 16 -2.82 18.05 -41.73
CA CYS A 16 -2.18 18.11 -40.41
C CYS A 16 -3.18 18.47 -39.29
N ASN A 17 -4.15 19.36 -39.58
CA ASN A 17 -5.19 19.74 -38.62
C ASN A 17 -6.20 18.62 -38.36
N ARG A 18 -6.49 17.77 -39.36
CA ARG A 18 -7.39 16.62 -39.19
C ARG A 18 -6.75 15.55 -38.31
N CYS A 19 -5.47 15.24 -38.51
CA CYS A 19 -4.75 14.30 -37.65
C CYS A 19 -4.66 14.80 -36.19
N PHE A 20 -4.38 16.09 -35.99
CA PHE A 20 -4.30 16.67 -34.65
C PHE A 20 -5.64 16.60 -33.90
N LEU A 21 -6.76 16.89 -34.57
CA LEU A 21 -8.10 16.79 -33.98
C LEU A 21 -8.46 15.34 -33.63
N THR A 22 -8.14 14.38 -34.51
CA THR A 22 -8.36 12.95 -34.23
C THR A 22 -7.55 12.49 -33.01
N ILE A 23 -6.29 12.92 -32.87
CA ILE A 23 -5.48 12.58 -31.69
C ILE A 23 -6.10 13.14 -30.40
N ILE A 24 -6.57 14.39 -30.41
CA ILE A 24 -7.24 14.99 -29.24
C ILE A 24 -8.52 14.22 -28.88
N ILE A 25 -9.33 13.84 -29.87
CA ILE A 25 -10.55 13.05 -29.64
C ILE A 25 -10.22 11.66 -29.10
N CYS A 26 -9.20 10.99 -29.64
CA CYS A 26 -8.74 9.69 -29.12
C CYS A 26 -8.24 9.82 -27.68
N LEU A 27 -7.46 10.86 -27.36
CA LEU A 27 -6.98 11.12 -26.00
C LEU A 27 -8.14 11.44 -25.05
N SER A 28 -9.12 12.24 -25.47
CA SER A 28 -10.28 12.55 -24.62
C SER A 28 -11.17 11.33 -24.37
N ILE A 29 -11.38 10.48 -25.38
CA ILE A 29 -12.09 9.20 -25.23
C ILE A 29 -11.30 8.27 -24.30
N MET A 30 -9.99 8.12 -24.49
CA MET A 30 -9.13 7.31 -23.62
C MET A 30 -9.17 7.80 -22.17
N VAL A 31 -9.09 9.11 -21.94
CA VAL A 31 -9.23 9.70 -20.60
C VAL A 31 -10.62 9.44 -20.04
N THR A 32 -11.68 9.59 -20.83
CA THR A 32 -13.06 9.37 -20.39
C THR A 32 -13.30 7.91 -20.04
N ILE A 33 -12.82 6.97 -20.85
CA ILE A 33 -12.89 5.52 -20.59
C ILE A 33 -12.09 5.19 -19.33
N SER A 34 -10.85 5.68 -19.21
CA SER A 34 -10.04 5.47 -18.00
C SER A 34 -10.73 6.02 -16.76
N VAL A 35 -11.30 7.23 -16.82
CA VAL A 35 -12.08 7.81 -15.71
C VAL A 35 -13.33 6.97 -15.41
N HIS A 36 -14.03 6.46 -16.43
CA HIS A 36 -15.21 5.64 -16.23
C HIS A 36 -14.86 4.27 -15.62
N LEU A 37 -13.80 3.62 -16.08
CA LEU A 37 -13.28 2.37 -15.52
C LEU A 37 -12.77 2.55 -14.09
N MET A 38 -12.08 3.67 -13.81
CA MET A 38 -11.67 4.04 -12.45
C MET A 38 -12.90 4.29 -11.56
N ASN A 39 -13.92 5.00 -12.05
CA ASN A 39 -15.16 5.23 -11.31
C ASN A 39 -15.92 3.92 -11.02
N VAL A 40 -15.93 2.95 -11.94
CA VAL A 40 -16.57 1.64 -11.71
C VAL A 40 -15.86 0.88 -10.59
N TRP A 41 -14.53 0.84 -10.57
CA TRP A 41 -13.77 0.20 -9.50
C TRP A 41 -13.92 0.92 -8.16
N GLU A 42 -13.85 2.25 -8.17
CA GLU A 42 -13.79 3.09 -6.97
C GLU A 42 -15.17 3.33 -6.33
N SER A 43 -16.27 3.15 -7.09
CA SER A 43 -17.64 3.24 -6.58
C SER A 43 -18.03 2.18 -5.55
N THR A 44 -17.25 1.10 -5.44
CA THR A 44 -17.55 -0.01 -4.52
C THR A 44 -17.08 0.23 -3.09
N HIS A 45 -16.16 1.18 -2.87
CA HIS A 45 -15.57 1.43 -1.55
C HIS A 45 -15.90 2.83 -1.04
N PRO A 46 -16.48 2.96 0.16
CA PRO A 46 -16.74 4.26 0.74
C PRO A 46 -15.42 5.00 1.01
N CYS A 47 -15.47 6.33 0.94
CA CYS A 47 -14.31 7.18 1.21
C CYS A 47 -13.77 7.00 2.65
N ILE A 48 -14.68 6.82 3.62
CA ILE A 48 -14.35 6.39 4.98
C ILE A 48 -14.72 4.93 5.13
N THR A 49 -13.75 4.13 5.53
CA THR A 49 -13.97 2.72 5.83
C THR A 49 -14.80 2.60 7.11
N PRO A 50 -15.90 1.82 7.09
CA PRO A 50 -16.77 1.64 8.24
C PRO A 50 -15.98 1.25 9.49
N LYS A 51 -16.39 1.76 10.66
CA LYS A 51 -15.71 1.48 11.93
C LYS A 51 -15.61 -0.02 12.21
N THR A 52 -16.68 -0.77 11.96
CA THR A 52 -16.73 -2.23 12.11
C THR A 52 -15.72 -2.94 11.22
N HIS A 53 -15.58 -2.50 9.96
CA HIS A 53 -14.58 -3.00 9.03
C HIS A 53 -13.17 -2.74 9.58
N ARG A 54 -12.85 -1.50 9.98
CA ARG A 54 -11.53 -1.16 10.55
C ARG A 54 -11.22 -1.92 11.84
N GLN A 55 -12.22 -2.16 12.68
CA GLN A 55 -12.07 -2.96 13.90
C GLN A 55 -11.71 -4.42 13.59
N ARG A 56 -12.29 -5.00 12.54
CA ARG A 56 -11.96 -6.35 12.07
C ARG A 56 -10.56 -6.42 11.45
N LEU A 57 -10.16 -5.45 10.64
CA LEU A 57 -8.78 -5.33 10.13
C LEU A 57 -7.78 -5.25 11.29
N ALA A 58 -8.03 -4.35 12.25
CA ALA A 58 -7.19 -4.21 13.43
C ALA A 58 -7.12 -5.49 14.28
N PHE A 59 -8.22 -6.23 14.38
CA PHE A 59 -8.26 -7.54 15.03
C PHE A 59 -7.38 -8.57 14.31
N MET A 60 -7.49 -8.68 12.98
CA MET A 60 -6.65 -9.59 12.18
C MET A 60 -5.16 -9.28 12.35
N VAL A 61 -4.77 -8.00 12.27
CA VAL A 61 -3.37 -7.56 12.42
C VAL A 61 -2.83 -7.89 13.82
N LYS A 62 -3.61 -7.65 14.88
CA LYS A 62 -3.20 -7.99 16.25
C LYS A 62 -3.04 -9.49 16.45
N ALA A 63 -4.05 -10.26 16.04
CA ALA A 63 -4.03 -11.71 16.18
C ALA A 63 -2.89 -12.34 15.36
N TYR A 64 -2.59 -11.82 14.17
CA TYR A 64 -1.40 -12.19 13.42
C TYR A 64 -0.13 -11.91 14.21
N SER A 65 0.03 -10.69 14.74
CA SER A 65 1.25 -10.35 15.50
C SER A 65 1.44 -11.25 16.72
N GLU A 66 0.35 -11.59 17.43
CA GLU A 66 0.37 -12.54 18.55
C GLU A 66 0.79 -13.95 18.10
N ILE A 67 0.17 -14.51 17.05
CA ILE A 67 0.49 -15.85 16.53
C ILE A 67 1.95 -15.92 16.08
N MET A 68 2.39 -14.92 15.33
CA MET A 68 3.75 -14.89 14.78
C MET A 68 4.79 -14.71 15.88
N SER A 69 4.50 -13.93 16.93
CA SER A 69 5.35 -13.85 18.13
C SER A 69 5.39 -15.17 18.91
N GLU A 70 4.26 -15.86 19.09
CA GLU A 70 4.20 -17.17 19.77
C GLU A 70 5.05 -18.23 19.06
N LEU A 71 5.12 -18.16 17.72
CA LEU A 71 5.93 -19.05 16.89
C LEU A 71 7.38 -18.58 16.70
N ASN A 72 7.79 -17.50 17.36
CA ASN A 72 9.12 -16.88 17.21
C ASN A 72 9.47 -16.52 15.75
N ILE A 73 8.48 -16.06 14.99
CA ILE A 73 8.65 -15.63 13.60
C ILE A 73 8.95 -14.13 13.56
N THR A 74 10.01 -13.75 12.86
CA THR A 74 10.30 -12.33 12.57
C THR A 74 9.21 -11.79 11.64
N HIS A 75 8.40 -10.86 12.16
CA HIS A 75 7.26 -10.26 11.49
C HIS A 75 7.09 -8.79 11.90
N TRP A 76 6.33 -8.04 11.11
CA TRP A 76 6.03 -6.64 11.39
C TRP A 76 4.76 -6.17 10.67
N VAL A 77 4.14 -5.09 11.15
CA VAL A 77 3.17 -4.32 10.36
C VAL A 77 3.89 -3.51 9.29
N ASP A 78 3.34 -3.43 8.08
CA ASP A 78 3.99 -2.81 6.93
C ASP A 78 3.08 -1.77 6.25
N TYR A 79 3.61 -1.08 5.24
CA TYR A 79 2.87 -0.19 4.34
C TYR A 79 1.89 0.77 5.04
N GLY A 80 0.64 0.85 4.58
CA GLY A 80 -0.40 1.74 5.09
C GLY A 80 -0.77 1.42 6.55
N THR A 81 -0.66 0.15 6.93
CA THR A 81 -0.94 -0.31 8.30
C THR A 81 0.09 0.21 9.30
N LEU A 82 1.39 0.15 8.97
CA LEU A 82 2.45 0.75 9.79
C LEU A 82 2.29 2.27 9.87
N LEU A 83 2.00 2.92 8.74
CA LEU A 83 1.77 4.37 8.70
C LEU A 83 0.58 4.77 9.60
N GLY A 84 -0.50 3.98 9.57
CA GLY A 84 -1.66 4.15 10.44
C GLY A 84 -1.31 3.96 11.92
N ALA A 85 -0.56 2.91 12.25
CA ALA A 85 -0.09 2.65 13.62
C ALA A 85 0.69 3.85 14.18
N LEU A 86 1.60 4.43 13.39
CA LEU A 86 2.40 5.57 13.84
C LEU A 86 1.63 6.90 13.94
N ARG A 87 0.56 7.07 13.16
CA ARG A 87 -0.21 8.34 13.12
C ARG A 87 -1.42 8.35 14.05
N TYR A 88 -2.12 7.23 14.12
CA TYR A 88 -3.43 7.10 14.72
C TYR A 88 -3.51 5.97 15.74
N GLU A 89 -2.42 5.24 15.95
CA GLU A 89 -2.40 4.01 16.77
C GLU A 89 -3.48 3.02 16.30
N ASN A 90 -3.80 3.03 14.99
CA ASN A 90 -4.91 2.27 14.40
C ASN A 90 -4.82 2.21 12.86
N ILE A 91 -5.73 1.47 12.23
CA ILE A 91 -5.96 1.50 10.78
C ILE A 91 -6.36 2.90 10.34
N ILE A 92 -5.78 3.37 9.23
CA ILE A 92 -6.12 4.65 8.62
C ILE A 92 -7.61 4.67 8.26
N ILE A 93 -8.32 5.75 8.56
CA ILE A 93 -9.79 5.76 8.48
C ILE A 93 -10.36 5.56 7.06
N TRP A 94 -9.53 5.73 6.03
CA TRP A 94 -9.85 5.50 4.61
C TRP A 94 -9.18 4.24 4.00
N ASP A 95 -8.38 3.51 4.79
CA ASP A 95 -7.85 2.20 4.39
C ASP A 95 -8.92 1.13 4.51
N HIS A 96 -8.96 0.24 3.53
CA HIS A 96 -9.96 -0.83 3.39
C HIS A 96 -9.36 -2.23 3.52
N ASP A 97 -8.07 -2.27 3.79
CA ASP A 97 -7.18 -3.41 3.81
C ASP A 97 -6.15 -3.18 4.92
N ALA A 98 -5.34 -4.20 5.16
CA ALA A 98 -4.21 -4.10 6.05
C ALA A 98 -3.07 -4.95 5.50
N ASP A 99 -1.86 -4.57 5.90
CA ASP A 99 -0.61 -5.12 5.38
C ASP A 99 0.28 -5.53 6.54
N VAL A 100 0.69 -6.79 6.52
CA VAL A 100 1.69 -7.33 7.43
C VAL A 100 2.75 -8.07 6.65
N SER A 101 3.90 -8.24 7.28
CA SER A 101 5.07 -8.82 6.63
C SER A 101 5.76 -9.82 7.54
N TYR A 102 6.55 -10.72 6.94
CA TYR A 102 7.39 -11.66 7.67
C TYR A 102 8.66 -12.04 6.90
N ASP A 103 9.64 -12.57 7.62
CA ASP A 103 10.84 -13.15 7.04
C ASP A 103 10.53 -14.52 6.41
N ARG A 104 10.75 -14.62 5.10
CA ARG A 104 10.43 -15.78 4.25
C ARG A 104 11.08 -17.08 4.73
N GLN A 105 12.17 -17.02 5.50
CA GLN A 105 12.77 -18.23 6.09
C GLN A 105 11.75 -19.04 6.93
N TYR A 106 10.70 -18.40 7.44
CA TYR A 106 9.65 -19.04 8.25
C TYR A 106 8.42 -19.46 7.44
N ALA A 107 8.41 -19.37 6.11
CA ALA A 107 7.23 -19.65 5.29
C ALA A 107 6.66 -21.07 5.51
N TYR A 108 7.51 -22.04 5.87
CA TYR A 108 7.09 -23.40 6.19
C TYR A 108 6.15 -23.50 7.41
N LEU A 109 6.07 -22.48 8.26
CA LEU A 109 5.15 -22.44 9.41
C LEU A 109 3.75 -21.92 9.04
N LEU A 110 3.62 -21.26 7.87
CA LEU A 110 2.41 -20.58 7.41
C LEU A 110 1.68 -21.33 6.28
N HIS A 111 2.13 -22.53 5.89
CA HIS A 111 1.40 -23.33 4.89
C HIS A 111 0.01 -23.75 5.40
N ASP A 112 -0.89 -24.11 4.48
CA ASP A 112 -2.22 -24.63 4.83
C ASP A 112 -2.12 -25.88 5.71
N GLY A 113 -2.73 -25.83 6.90
CA GLY A 113 -2.60 -26.90 7.90
C GLY A 113 -1.32 -26.83 8.76
N GLY A 114 -0.46 -25.85 8.52
CA GLY A 114 0.73 -25.56 9.32
C GLY A 114 0.41 -25.00 10.71
N PRO A 115 1.44 -24.80 11.56
CA PRO A 115 1.27 -24.30 12.93
C PRO A 115 0.51 -22.98 13.02
N ALA A 116 0.88 -21.97 12.21
CA ALA A 116 0.22 -20.66 12.25
C ALA A 116 -1.26 -20.75 11.84
N HIS A 117 -1.54 -21.50 10.77
CA HIS A 117 -2.91 -21.78 10.30
C HIS A 117 -3.75 -22.45 11.38
N LYS A 118 -3.21 -23.47 12.07
CA LYS A 118 -3.92 -24.20 13.13
C LYS A 118 -4.26 -23.30 14.32
N ILE A 119 -3.34 -22.42 14.73
CA ILE A 119 -3.60 -21.47 15.82
C ILE A 119 -4.65 -20.45 15.38
N ALA A 120 -4.52 -19.86 14.19
CA ALA A 120 -5.46 -18.89 13.63
C ALA A 120 -6.89 -19.45 13.59
N LYS A 121 -7.05 -20.66 13.05
CA LYS A 121 -8.34 -21.34 12.94
C LYS A 121 -8.94 -21.67 14.31
N LYS A 122 -8.13 -22.23 15.22
CA LYS A 122 -8.62 -22.70 16.53
C LYS A 122 -8.93 -21.55 17.50
N ARG A 123 -8.08 -20.52 17.56
CA ARG A 123 -8.16 -19.46 18.58
C ARG A 123 -9.00 -18.26 18.12
N TYR A 124 -8.96 -17.95 16.82
CA TYR A 124 -9.55 -16.71 16.30
C TYR A 124 -10.60 -16.95 15.22
N ASN A 125 -10.87 -18.21 14.83
CA ASN A 125 -11.74 -18.55 13.70
C ASN A 125 -11.33 -17.83 12.41
N MET A 126 -10.02 -17.69 12.20
CA MET A 126 -9.44 -17.06 11.00
C MET A 126 -8.81 -18.11 10.10
N TYR A 127 -8.84 -17.85 8.80
CA TYR A 127 -7.95 -18.51 7.85
C TYR A 127 -6.66 -17.69 7.74
N LEU A 128 -5.51 -18.35 7.80
CA LEU A 128 -4.19 -17.72 7.67
C LEU A 128 -3.30 -18.66 6.86
N ASN A 129 -2.64 -18.10 5.84
CA ASN A 129 -1.57 -18.78 5.13
C ASN A 129 -0.37 -17.83 4.91
N ALA A 130 0.57 -18.16 4.03
CA ALA A 130 1.76 -17.35 3.76
C ALA A 130 1.49 -16.03 3.00
N ALA A 131 0.28 -15.83 2.48
CA ALA A 131 -0.07 -14.70 1.61
C ALA A 131 -1.23 -13.86 2.14
N VAL A 132 -2.16 -14.44 2.91
CA VAL A 132 -3.37 -13.76 3.36
C VAL A 132 -3.83 -14.21 4.75
N ILE A 133 -4.55 -13.30 5.41
CA ILE A 133 -5.44 -13.59 6.54
C ILE A 133 -6.87 -13.31 6.07
N ILE A 134 -7.81 -14.21 6.35
CA ILE A 134 -9.22 -14.03 6.04
C ILE A 134 -10.06 -14.18 7.32
N TYR A 135 -10.88 -13.18 7.61
CA TYR A 135 -11.81 -13.16 8.74
C TYR A 135 -13.10 -12.41 8.40
N GLU A 136 -14.25 -13.06 8.61
CA GLU A 136 -15.58 -12.45 8.38
C GLU A 136 -15.74 -11.78 6.99
N GLY A 137 -15.15 -12.37 5.95
CA GLY A 137 -15.21 -11.88 4.56
C GLY A 137 -14.24 -10.74 4.23
N LEU A 138 -13.36 -10.37 5.18
CA LEU A 138 -12.28 -9.41 4.95
C LEU A 138 -10.94 -10.10 4.77
N GLN A 139 -10.03 -9.41 4.09
CA GLN A 139 -8.68 -9.89 3.81
C GLN A 139 -7.63 -8.90 4.35
N THR A 140 -6.54 -9.44 4.87
CA THR A 140 -5.28 -8.72 5.16
C THR A 140 -4.17 -9.40 4.38
N ASP A 141 -3.37 -8.61 3.66
CA ASP A 141 -2.30 -9.12 2.82
C ASP A 141 -1.04 -9.36 3.64
N ILE A 142 -0.35 -10.47 3.33
CA ILE A 142 0.89 -10.89 3.97
C ILE A 142 2.00 -10.85 2.92
N PHE A 143 3.04 -10.06 3.19
CA PHE A 143 4.22 -9.98 2.33
C PHE A 143 5.37 -10.80 2.90
N SER A 144 5.90 -11.70 2.08
CA SER A 144 7.11 -12.47 2.43
C SER A 144 8.37 -11.72 1.97
N TRP A 145 9.40 -11.71 2.80
CA TRP A 145 10.66 -11.01 2.51
C TRP A 145 11.86 -11.92 2.67
N LYS A 146 12.75 -11.95 1.68
CA LYS A 146 13.97 -12.76 1.72
C LYS A 146 15.16 -11.88 2.08
N LYS A 147 15.90 -12.26 3.13
CA LYS A 147 17.19 -11.66 3.45
C LYS A 147 18.24 -12.10 2.44
N VAL A 148 18.94 -11.16 1.82
CA VAL A 148 20.03 -11.40 0.85
C VAL A 148 21.24 -10.53 1.19
N SER A 149 22.43 -10.96 0.75
CA SER A 149 23.63 -10.13 0.83
C SER A 149 23.49 -8.91 -0.08
N ASP A 150 23.98 -7.77 0.38
CA ASP A 150 24.14 -6.54 -0.41
C ASP A 150 25.56 -6.49 -1.01
N ASP A 151 25.72 -5.78 -2.12
CA ASP A 151 26.98 -5.61 -2.85
C ASP A 151 28.04 -4.88 -2.01
N LYS A 152 27.60 -4.16 -0.97
CA LYS A 152 28.43 -3.42 -0.01
C LYS A 152 28.83 -4.24 1.23
N GLY A 153 28.61 -5.55 1.21
CA GLY A 153 28.89 -6.45 2.35
C GLY A 153 27.86 -6.37 3.49
N GLY A 154 26.72 -5.70 3.26
CA GLY A 154 25.59 -5.65 4.18
C GLY A 154 24.55 -6.73 3.88
N TYR A 155 23.38 -6.61 4.50
CA TYR A 155 22.20 -7.42 4.14
C TYR A 155 21.01 -6.51 3.86
N LYS A 156 20.18 -6.91 2.90
CA LYS A 156 18.89 -6.29 2.61
C LYS A 156 17.79 -7.34 2.56
N TYR A 157 16.56 -6.90 2.75
CA TYR A 157 15.39 -7.71 2.46
C TYR A 157 14.84 -7.31 1.09
N ILE A 158 14.61 -8.34 0.27
CA ILE A 158 13.93 -8.21 -1.02
C ILE A 158 12.55 -8.84 -0.91
N LYS A 159 11.54 -8.24 -1.56
CA LYS A 159 10.19 -8.80 -1.59
C LYS A 159 10.25 -10.17 -2.28
N GLY A 160 9.63 -11.18 -1.68
CA GLY A 160 9.58 -12.51 -2.27
C GLY A 160 8.59 -12.53 -3.43
N SER A 161 9.06 -12.39 -4.67
CA SER A 161 8.22 -12.63 -5.85
C SER A 161 7.81 -14.11 -5.96
N ASN A 162 6.55 -14.31 -6.36
CA ASN A 162 6.05 -15.56 -6.96
C ASN A 162 5.70 -15.38 -8.45
N ARG A 163 5.93 -14.18 -9.04
CA ARG A 163 5.58 -13.85 -10.43
C ARG A 163 6.60 -12.88 -11.03
N ASP A 164 7.04 -13.14 -12.26
CA ASP A 164 8.05 -12.36 -13.00
C ASP A 164 7.64 -10.92 -13.38
N PHE A 165 6.42 -10.48 -13.05
CA PHE A 165 5.87 -9.18 -13.47
C PHE A 165 6.05 -8.03 -12.46
N ASP A 166 6.70 -8.24 -11.32
CA ASP A 166 6.87 -7.24 -10.24
C ASP A 166 8.20 -6.46 -10.27
N LEU A 167 8.98 -6.56 -11.35
CA LEU A 167 10.36 -6.03 -11.42
C LEU A 167 10.52 -4.53 -11.13
N ILE A 168 9.48 -3.71 -11.37
CA ILE A 168 9.52 -2.26 -11.07
C ILE A 168 9.15 -1.99 -9.61
N GLU A 169 8.24 -2.78 -9.02
CA GLU A 169 7.83 -2.63 -7.63
C GLU A 169 8.87 -3.20 -6.65
N GLU A 170 9.62 -4.23 -7.07
CA GLU A 170 10.70 -4.85 -6.28
C GLU A 170 11.83 -3.87 -5.97
N VAL A 171 12.27 -3.06 -6.93
CA VAL A 171 13.47 -2.20 -6.76
C VAL A 171 13.24 -1.08 -5.72
N PHE A 172 12.02 -0.56 -5.59
CA PHE A 172 11.73 0.54 -4.67
C PHE A 172 11.34 0.09 -3.26
N ASN A 173 11.17 -1.21 -3.06
CA ASN A 173 10.63 -1.77 -1.82
C ASN A 173 11.69 -2.48 -0.96
N ASP A 174 12.88 -2.73 -1.51
CA ASP A 174 14.02 -3.25 -0.76
C ASP A 174 14.38 -2.34 0.42
N PHE A 175 14.83 -2.96 1.53
CA PHE A 175 15.29 -2.22 2.70
C PHE A 175 16.44 -2.91 3.44
N ASN A 176 17.21 -2.12 4.19
CA ASN A 176 18.35 -2.62 4.95
C ASN A 176 17.89 -3.57 6.05
N ALA A 177 18.55 -4.73 6.21
CA ALA A 177 18.18 -5.72 7.20
C ALA A 177 18.29 -5.23 8.65
N SER A 178 19.05 -4.16 8.91
CA SER A 178 19.17 -3.53 10.23
C SER A 178 17.83 -3.12 10.83
N PHE A 179 16.85 -2.77 9.98
CA PHE A 179 15.48 -2.45 10.43
C PHE A 179 14.78 -3.61 11.15
N LEU A 180 15.21 -4.85 10.90
CA LEU A 180 14.57 -6.07 11.43
C LEU A 180 15.48 -6.85 12.38
N GLU A 181 16.71 -6.42 12.63
CA GLU A 181 17.60 -7.04 13.63
C GLU A 181 16.98 -7.01 15.03
N LYS A 182 16.25 -5.94 15.35
CA LYS A 182 15.49 -5.81 16.58
C LYS A 182 14.19 -5.05 16.32
N THR A 183 13.11 -5.78 16.04
CA THR A 183 11.77 -5.21 15.96
C THR A 183 11.35 -4.63 17.30
N VAL A 184 10.49 -3.62 17.26
CA VAL A 184 9.95 -2.93 18.44
C VAL A 184 8.44 -3.12 18.52
N ASN A 185 7.89 -3.04 19.73
CA ASN A 185 6.45 -3.01 19.94
C ASN A 185 5.97 -1.56 19.84
N ILE A 186 4.95 -1.29 19.01
CA ILE A 186 4.31 0.02 18.91
C ILE A 186 2.81 -0.08 19.26
N PRO A 187 2.19 0.98 19.79
CA PRO A 187 0.76 1.00 20.06
C PRO A 187 -0.08 0.78 18.79
N PHE A 188 -1.09 -0.08 18.88
CA PHE A 188 -2.02 -0.34 17.80
C PHE A 188 -3.32 -0.97 18.32
N ALA A 189 -4.46 -0.31 18.08
CA ALA A 189 -5.81 -0.78 18.41
C ALA A 189 -5.95 -1.33 19.84
N ASN A 190 -5.63 -0.48 20.83
CA ASN A 190 -5.64 -0.81 22.26
C ASN A 190 -4.74 -1.99 22.64
N GLY A 191 -3.66 -2.19 21.91
CA GLY A 191 -2.67 -3.23 22.15
C GLY A 191 -1.33 -2.83 21.54
N PHE A 192 -0.51 -3.83 21.23
CA PHE A 192 0.79 -3.63 20.62
C PHE A 192 0.99 -4.57 19.44
N VAL A 193 1.73 -4.11 18.44
CA VAL A 193 2.15 -4.90 17.28
C VAL A 193 3.63 -4.71 17.03
N ARG A 194 4.28 -5.67 16.37
CA ARG A 194 5.67 -5.58 15.97
C ARG A 194 5.84 -4.62 14.79
N ALA A 195 6.89 -3.79 14.85
CA ALA A 195 7.27 -2.88 13.78
C ALA A 195 8.79 -2.90 13.55
N PRO A 196 9.27 -2.49 12.36
CA PRO A 196 10.69 -2.28 12.09
C PRO A 196 11.26 -1.18 12.98
N ASN A 197 12.58 -1.16 13.18
CA ASN A 197 13.25 -0.25 14.08
C ASN A 197 14.39 0.55 13.40
N PRO A 198 14.38 1.89 13.41
CA PRO A 198 13.32 2.76 13.94
C PRO A 198 12.10 2.84 13.01
N PRO A 199 10.85 2.77 13.54
CA PRO A 199 9.65 2.67 12.70
C PRO A 199 9.46 3.84 11.72
N MET A 200 9.76 5.06 12.17
CA MET A 200 9.57 6.26 11.35
C MET A 200 10.56 6.35 10.19
N GLU A 201 11.82 5.92 10.37
CA GLU A 201 12.78 5.92 9.26
C GLU A 201 12.43 4.86 8.22
N PHE A 202 11.89 3.70 8.65
CA PHE A 202 11.36 2.70 7.75
C PHE A 202 10.21 3.26 6.90
N VAL A 203 9.26 3.96 7.54
CA VAL A 203 8.16 4.63 6.83
C VAL A 203 8.65 5.72 5.87
N LYS A 204 9.66 6.51 6.26
CA LYS A 204 10.28 7.50 5.36
C LYS A 204 10.91 6.85 4.14
N GLN A 205 11.53 5.69 4.28
CA GLN A 205 12.08 4.95 3.15
C GLN A 205 10.98 4.46 2.20
N ARG A 206 9.87 3.92 2.74
CA ARG A 206 8.72 3.46 1.95
C ARG A 206 8.01 4.60 1.22
N TYR A 207 7.91 5.76 1.87
CA TYR A 207 7.14 6.90 1.38
C TYR A 207 7.95 8.19 1.37
N PRO A 208 9.04 8.31 0.59
CA PRO A 208 10.01 9.41 0.70
C PRO A 208 9.39 10.81 0.61
N THR A 209 8.35 10.96 -0.20
CA THR A 209 7.71 12.25 -0.49
C THR A 209 6.32 12.40 0.14
N SER A 210 5.71 11.31 0.61
CA SER A 210 4.31 11.26 1.03
C SER A 210 4.08 10.87 2.49
N TYR A 211 5.11 10.45 3.25
CA TYR A 211 4.94 10.01 4.64
C TYR A 211 4.42 11.09 5.62
N LYS A 212 4.46 12.37 5.25
CA LYS A 212 3.84 13.47 6.03
C LYS A 212 2.44 13.86 5.55
N ARG A 213 2.05 13.41 4.36
CA ARG A 213 0.79 13.79 3.73
C ARG A 213 -0.35 12.98 4.32
N VAL A 214 -1.41 13.69 4.73
CA VAL A 214 -2.66 13.12 5.24
C VAL A 214 -3.70 13.23 4.12
N ILE A 215 -3.41 12.58 3.01
CA ILE A 215 -4.23 12.66 1.81
C ILE A 215 -4.86 11.29 1.59
N PRO A 216 -6.20 11.18 1.53
CA PRO A 216 -6.83 9.93 1.15
C PRO A 216 -6.35 9.53 -0.25
N PHE A 217 -5.97 8.26 -0.39
CA PHE A 217 -5.47 7.76 -1.68
C PHE A 217 -6.59 7.70 -2.74
N LYS A 218 -7.84 7.58 -2.31
CA LYS A 218 -9.02 7.43 -3.18
C LYS A 218 -9.42 8.78 -3.78
N PHE A 219 -9.42 8.87 -5.10
CA PHE A 219 -9.88 10.03 -5.85
C PHE A 219 -11.36 10.35 -5.54
N SER A 220 -12.16 9.31 -5.26
CA SER A 220 -13.56 9.46 -4.83
C SER A 220 -13.73 10.34 -3.57
N CYS A 221 -12.72 10.44 -2.72
CA CYS A 221 -12.73 11.28 -1.53
C CYS A 221 -12.63 12.79 -1.81
N PHE A 222 -12.24 13.19 -3.02
CA PHE A 222 -12.04 14.61 -3.38
C PHE A 222 -13.28 15.24 -4.01
N PHE A 223 -14.35 14.47 -4.26
CA PHE A 223 -15.56 15.01 -4.87
C PHE A 223 -16.45 15.78 -3.88
N PRO A 224 -17.18 16.82 -4.35
CA PRO A 224 -17.94 17.73 -3.49
C PRO A 224 -19.03 17.07 -2.64
N TRP A 225 -19.62 15.96 -3.10
CA TRP A 225 -20.62 15.22 -2.32
C TRP A 225 -20.03 14.53 -1.07
N ASN A 226 -18.70 14.48 -0.94
CA ASN A 226 -17.96 13.98 0.21
C ASN A 226 -17.38 15.09 1.11
N ILE A 227 -17.79 16.37 0.94
CA ILE A 227 -17.31 17.55 1.68
C ILE A 227 -17.31 17.37 3.22
N LYS A 228 -18.23 16.57 3.78
CA LYS A 228 -18.27 16.27 5.23
C LYS A 228 -16.95 15.73 5.77
N TYR A 229 -16.13 15.10 4.92
CA TYR A 229 -14.86 14.51 5.29
C TYR A 229 -13.66 15.46 5.12
N TRP A 230 -13.81 16.57 4.39
CA TRP A 230 -12.77 17.58 4.17
C TRP A 230 -12.25 18.22 5.47
N LEU A 231 -13.12 18.37 6.47
CA LEU A 231 -12.78 18.86 7.81
C LEU A 231 -11.97 17.86 8.65
N ILE A 232 -12.07 16.56 8.35
CA ILE A 232 -11.28 15.51 9.03
C ILE A 232 -9.86 15.48 8.45
N TYR A 233 -9.70 15.70 7.14
CA TYR A 233 -8.40 15.65 6.46
C TYR A 233 -7.46 16.82 6.80
N ASN A 234 -8.00 17.98 7.18
CA ASN A 234 -7.22 19.17 7.49
C ASN A 234 -6.87 19.34 8.98
N ARG A 235 -7.15 18.34 9.84
CA ARG A 235 -6.70 18.41 11.23
C ARG A 235 -5.21 18.09 11.33
N PRO A 236 -4.41 18.94 12.00
CA PRO A 236 -3.04 18.61 12.37
C PRO A 236 -2.96 17.25 13.07
N ILE A 237 -1.92 16.48 12.75
CA ILE A 237 -1.70 15.10 13.25
C ILE A 237 -1.80 15.02 14.79
N HIS A 238 -1.45 16.09 15.49
CA HIS A 238 -1.50 16.18 16.96
C HIS A 238 -2.92 16.30 17.55
N MET A 239 -3.95 16.56 16.74
CA MET A 239 -5.33 16.83 17.17
C MET A 239 -6.33 15.68 16.87
N ILE A 240 -5.84 14.49 16.52
CA ILE A 240 -6.65 13.30 16.23
C ILE A 240 -6.52 12.24 17.36
N ARG A 241 -6.10 12.65 18.56
CA ARG A 241 -6.14 11.80 19.75
C ARG A 241 -7.52 11.80 20.40
#